data_AF-A0A9W9VUJ7-F1
#
_entry.id   AF-A0A9W9VUJ7-F1
#
_cell.length_a   1.000
_cell.length_b   1.000
_cell.length_c   1.000
_cell.angle_alpha   90.00
_cell.angle_beta   90.00
_cell.angle_gamma   90.00
#
_symmetry.space_group_name_H-M   'P 1'
#
loop_
_entity.id
_entity.type
_entity.pdbx_description
1 polymer ?
#
loop_
_entity_poly.entity_id
_entity_poly.type
_entity_poly.pdbx_seq_one_letter_code
_entity_poly.pdbx_strand_id
1 'polypeptide(L)'
;MTGPTTMKVEDQIPGIQDTPKPTNGDASPVNWESEIQLVSSLAKLQELERKIHELRHVVPSKLLEPLATLSGQSGPSSITYADSPAHLRDGLDQAARSQVAEIDSFKSTWQGPELKPVWDHVESRIKESNGQILQPTGMWERDYDVLLEELLQAEKSKEQERLHEEEEAERTKVQSSEGGWQVVVESFIQRNVPGVRVIKGQGAPSLAIALSKAGIIFHIEGVKENDGPAVAEWHVSSRAPPGRVPTKMENSITECLNSRSRKWDLAFLLDMISSYADLKQTTCVKCNKLTNNSAQLPTIRRAQSTQPSQQEPRVFAFDALHSSCA
;
A
#
# COMPACT_ATOMS: atom_id res chain seq x y z
N MET A 1 -54.12 -31.69 28.96
CA MET A 1 -55.17 -32.69 28.67
C MET A 1 -56.16 -32.01 27.72
N THR A 2 -55.99 -32.15 26.39
CA THR A 2 -56.80 -33.07 25.53
C THR A 2 -58.28 -32.64 25.47
N GLY A 3 -58.69 -31.72 24.59
CA GLY A 3 -59.11 -31.94 23.17
C GLY A 3 -60.65 -31.88 23.06
N PRO A 4 -61.37 -31.95 21.90
CA PRO A 4 -61.07 -31.79 20.45
C PRO A 4 -61.67 -30.46 19.86
N THR A 5 -61.44 -29.92 18.64
CA THR A 5 -61.40 -30.36 17.22
C THR A 5 -62.75 -30.50 16.48
N THR A 6 -63.05 -29.52 15.61
CA THR A 6 -63.94 -29.49 14.39
C THR A 6 -63.89 -28.05 13.82
N MET A 7 -63.86 -27.66 12.54
CA MET A 7 -63.59 -28.25 11.20
C MET A 7 -62.89 -27.14 10.33
N LYS A 8 -62.07 -27.40 9.32
CA LYS A 8 -62.35 -27.63 7.86
C LYS A 8 -63.25 -26.55 7.23
N VAL A 9 -62.94 -25.86 6.12
CA VAL A 9 -62.28 -26.16 4.82
C VAL A 9 -61.66 -24.83 4.31
N GLU A 10 -60.44 -24.64 3.78
CA GLU A 10 -59.53 -25.40 2.90
C GLU A 10 -59.90 -25.38 1.40
N ASP A 11 -59.48 -24.33 0.68
CA ASP A 11 -59.10 -24.48 -0.73
C ASP A 11 -57.76 -23.75 -0.98
N GLN A 12 -56.73 -24.57 -1.13
CA GLN A 12 -55.42 -24.27 -1.72
C GLN A 12 -55.55 -24.76 -3.19
N ILE A 13 -54.73 -24.50 -4.22
CA ILE A 13 -53.27 -24.61 -4.42
C ILE A 13 -52.96 -23.88 -5.77
N PRO A 14 -51.85 -24.19 -6.48
CA PRO A 14 -50.52 -23.57 -6.47
C PRO A 14 -50.41 -22.34 -7.43
N GLY A 15 -49.38 -21.50 -7.44
CA GLY A 15 -48.00 -21.65 -6.94
C GLY A 15 -47.02 -21.52 -8.12
N ILE A 16 -46.15 -20.50 -8.10
CA ILE A 16 -44.96 -20.37 -8.95
C ILE A 16 -43.81 -19.95 -8.03
N GLN A 17 -42.75 -20.76 -8.01
CA GLN A 17 -41.50 -20.47 -7.31
C GLN A 17 -40.50 -19.77 -8.25
N ASP A 18 -39.52 -19.14 -7.60
CA ASP A 18 -38.20 -18.76 -8.08
C ASP A 18 -38.08 -17.72 -9.20
N THR A 19 -37.62 -16.53 -8.79
CA THR A 19 -36.28 -16.09 -9.22
C THR A 19 -35.68 -15.14 -8.18
N PRO A 20 -34.49 -15.43 -7.62
CA PRO A 20 -33.80 -14.46 -6.79
C PRO A 20 -33.31 -13.31 -7.69
N LYS A 21 -33.94 -12.14 -7.56
CA LYS A 21 -33.49 -10.92 -8.24
C LYS A 21 -32.06 -10.63 -7.80
N PRO A 22 -31.11 -10.41 -8.72
CA PRO A 22 -29.71 -10.22 -8.34
C PRO A 22 -29.60 -8.98 -7.46
N THR A 23 -28.95 -9.15 -6.30
CA THR A 23 -28.38 -8.05 -5.54
C THR A 23 -27.40 -7.32 -6.44
N ASN A 24 -27.84 -6.18 -7.01
CA ASN A 24 -26.92 -5.16 -7.47
C ASN A 24 -25.95 -4.89 -6.31
N GLY A 25 -24.65 -4.83 -6.61
CA GLY A 25 -23.67 -4.48 -5.60
C GLY A 25 -23.96 -3.07 -5.09
N ASP A 26 -24.53 -2.96 -3.90
CA ASP A 26 -24.58 -1.70 -3.18
C ASP A 26 -23.12 -1.28 -2.95
N ALA A 27 -22.74 -0.19 -3.60
CA ALA A 27 -21.56 0.55 -3.18
C ALA A 27 -21.79 0.95 -1.72
N SER A 28 -20.80 0.71 -0.87
CA SER A 28 -20.85 1.06 0.55
C SER A 28 -21.40 2.49 0.72
N PRO A 29 -22.33 2.74 1.64
CA PRO A 29 -22.95 4.06 1.79
C PRO A 29 -21.86 5.11 1.99
N VAL A 30 -21.82 6.09 1.08
CA VAL A 30 -20.76 7.11 1.07
C VAL A 30 -20.85 7.91 2.37
N ASN A 31 -19.76 7.93 3.13
CA ASN A 31 -19.71 8.65 4.38
C ASN A 31 -19.53 10.16 4.13
N TRP A 32 -20.66 10.87 4.01
CA TRP A 32 -20.70 12.32 3.85
C TRP A 32 -20.22 13.13 5.07
N GLU A 33 -19.92 12.49 6.20
CA GLU A 33 -19.28 13.13 7.36
C GLU A 33 -17.75 13.16 7.24
N SER A 34 -17.16 12.43 6.29
CA SER A 34 -15.72 12.44 6.04
C SER A 34 -15.32 13.60 5.13
N GLU A 35 -14.49 14.50 5.64
CA GLU A 35 -13.93 15.64 4.89
C GLU A 35 -13.24 15.20 3.59
N ILE A 36 -12.44 14.14 3.62
CA ILE A 36 -11.75 13.59 2.44
C ILE A 36 -12.76 13.12 1.38
N GLN A 37 -13.89 12.49 1.78
CA GLN A 37 -14.92 12.05 0.83
C GLN A 37 -15.69 13.24 0.23
N LEU A 38 -15.95 14.28 1.02
CA LEU A 38 -16.55 15.53 0.53
C LEU A 38 -15.63 16.24 -0.46
N VAL A 39 -14.36 16.47 -0.10
CA VAL A 39 -13.37 17.13 -0.96
C VAL A 39 -13.12 16.31 -2.23
N SER A 40 -13.00 14.98 -2.13
CA SER A 40 -12.89 14.12 -3.33
C SER A 40 -14.12 14.20 -4.24
N SER A 41 -15.31 14.31 -3.68
CA SER A 41 -16.54 14.48 -4.48
C SER A 41 -16.58 15.86 -5.15
N LEU A 42 -16.15 16.91 -4.47
CA LEU A 42 -16.07 18.28 -5.02
C LEU A 42 -15.00 18.38 -6.12
N ALA A 43 -13.83 17.76 -5.93
CA ALA A 43 -12.79 17.64 -6.95
C ALA A 43 -13.31 16.96 -8.23
N LYS A 44 -14.03 15.83 -8.10
CA LYS A 44 -14.68 15.16 -9.24
C LYS A 44 -15.69 16.06 -9.95
N LEU A 45 -16.45 16.90 -9.23
CA LEU A 45 -17.39 17.86 -9.82
C LEU A 45 -16.67 19.01 -10.53
N GLN A 46 -15.57 19.51 -9.99
CA GLN A 46 -14.73 20.55 -10.59
C GLN A 46 -14.07 20.06 -11.90
N GLU A 47 -13.53 18.85 -11.91
CA GLU A 47 -12.98 18.17 -13.09
C GLU A 47 -14.06 17.93 -14.17
N LEU A 48 -15.30 17.62 -13.78
CA LEU A 48 -16.43 17.53 -14.71
C LEU A 48 -16.80 18.88 -15.30
N GLU A 49 -16.79 19.97 -14.52
CA GLU A 49 -17.03 21.30 -15.04
C GLU A 49 -15.95 21.69 -16.05
N ARG A 50 -14.66 21.44 -15.72
CA ARG A 50 -13.53 21.64 -16.64
C ARG A 50 -13.75 20.90 -17.97
N LYS A 51 -14.18 19.64 -17.94
CA LYS A 51 -14.56 18.88 -19.14
C LYS A 51 -15.77 19.48 -19.88
N ILE A 52 -16.79 19.99 -19.19
CA ILE A 52 -17.91 20.70 -19.82
C ILE A 52 -17.42 21.95 -20.56
N HIS A 53 -16.46 22.69 -20.00
CA HIS A 53 -15.81 23.80 -20.71
C HIS A 53 -15.06 23.33 -21.95
N GLU A 54 -14.25 22.27 -21.87
CA GLU A 54 -13.57 21.67 -23.03
C GLU A 54 -14.57 21.23 -24.12
N LEU A 55 -15.70 20.63 -23.72
CA LEU A 55 -16.75 20.20 -24.64
C LEU A 55 -17.45 21.37 -25.37
N ARG A 56 -17.50 22.58 -24.79
CA ARG A 56 -17.99 23.78 -25.49
C ARG A 56 -17.08 24.17 -26.67
N HIS A 57 -15.81 23.76 -26.65
CA HIS A 57 -14.85 24.00 -27.73
C HIS A 57 -14.83 22.91 -28.81
N VAL A 58 -15.59 21.81 -28.64
CA VAL A 58 -15.70 20.70 -29.61
C VAL A 58 -16.00 21.21 -31.02
N VAL A 59 -17.08 21.97 -31.20
CA VAL A 59 -17.47 22.46 -32.52
C VAL A 59 -16.57 23.60 -33.02
N PRO A 60 -16.43 24.74 -32.30
CA PRO A 60 -15.75 25.91 -32.86
C PRO A 60 -14.23 25.76 -32.98
N SER A 61 -13.61 24.86 -32.21
CA SER A 61 -12.14 24.79 -32.09
C SER A 61 -11.56 23.45 -32.51
N LYS A 62 -12.19 22.31 -32.15
CA LYS A 62 -11.63 20.96 -32.40
C LYS A 62 -12.14 20.34 -33.70
N LEU A 63 -13.44 20.41 -33.99
CA LEU A 63 -14.08 19.83 -35.17
C LEU A 63 -13.78 20.64 -36.45
N LEU A 64 -13.73 21.96 -36.33
CA LEU A 64 -13.45 22.88 -37.44
C LEU A 64 -11.96 23.19 -37.62
N GLU A 65 -11.07 22.63 -36.79
CA GLU A 65 -9.61 22.80 -36.91
C GLU A 65 -9.08 22.53 -38.33
N PRO A 66 -9.47 21.44 -39.04
CA PRO A 66 -8.97 21.18 -40.39
C PRO A 66 -9.33 22.28 -41.39
N LEU A 67 -10.45 22.98 -41.17
CA LEU A 67 -10.95 24.06 -42.02
C LEU A 67 -10.35 25.43 -41.64
N ALA A 68 -9.78 25.59 -40.45
CA ALA A 68 -9.11 26.83 -40.04
C ALA A 68 -7.91 27.16 -40.96
N THR A 69 -7.26 26.12 -41.51
CA THR A 69 -6.19 26.25 -42.51
C THR A 69 -6.61 27.00 -43.78
N LEU A 70 -7.90 26.92 -44.16
CA LEU A 70 -8.45 27.58 -45.35
C LEU A 70 -8.76 29.07 -45.13
N SER A 71 -8.83 29.50 -43.86
CA SER A 71 -9.15 30.89 -43.48
C SER A 71 -7.91 31.72 -43.11
N GLY A 72 -6.73 31.11 -43.09
CA GLY A 72 -5.46 31.78 -42.83
C GLY A 72 -4.94 32.54 -44.05
N GLN A 73 -4.71 33.84 -43.91
CA GLN A 73 -4.12 34.65 -44.98
C GLN A 73 -2.66 34.23 -45.25
N SER A 74 -2.28 34.24 -46.53
CA SER A 74 -0.99 33.75 -47.02
C SER A 74 0.22 34.45 -46.38
N GLY A 75 1.05 33.68 -45.66
CA GLY A 75 2.42 34.06 -45.29
C GLY A 75 3.45 33.28 -46.14
N PRO A 76 4.62 33.83 -46.52
CA PRO A 76 5.45 33.25 -47.59
C PRO A 76 6.24 31.99 -47.22
N SER A 77 6.03 31.40 -46.03
CA SER A 77 6.93 30.38 -45.46
C SER A 77 6.25 29.46 -44.44
N SER A 78 5.08 28.90 -44.79
CA SER A 78 4.54 27.73 -44.09
C SER A 78 4.08 26.70 -45.11
N ILE A 79 4.50 25.44 -44.92
CA ILE A 79 4.25 24.34 -45.85
C ILE A 79 2.78 23.94 -45.75
N THR A 80 2.04 24.11 -46.85
CA THR A 80 0.60 23.78 -46.94
C THR A 80 0.37 22.27 -46.95
N TYR A 81 0.11 21.69 -45.77
CA TYR A 81 -0.36 20.31 -45.63
C TYR A 81 -1.84 20.12 -46.06
N ALA A 82 -2.34 20.96 -46.98
CA ALA A 82 -3.76 21.12 -47.30
C ALA A 82 -4.08 21.04 -48.82
N ASP A 83 -3.22 20.41 -49.61
CA ASP A 83 -3.29 20.47 -51.09
C ASP A 83 -4.18 19.38 -51.74
N SER A 84 -5.07 18.73 -50.98
CA SER A 84 -6.09 17.81 -51.56
C SER A 84 -7.41 17.81 -50.77
N PRO A 85 -8.58 17.90 -51.43
CA PRO A 85 -9.89 17.72 -50.80
C PRO A 85 -10.05 16.38 -50.06
N ALA A 86 -9.30 15.34 -50.47
CA ALA A 86 -9.29 14.07 -49.75
C ALA A 86 -8.70 14.20 -48.34
N HIS A 87 -7.55 14.89 -48.19
CA HIS A 87 -6.92 15.09 -46.89
C HIS A 87 -7.73 15.98 -45.95
N LEU A 88 -8.40 17.02 -46.48
CA LEU A 88 -9.32 17.84 -45.70
C LEU A 88 -10.52 17.03 -45.19
N ARG A 89 -11.07 16.15 -46.03
CA ARG A 89 -12.14 15.24 -45.64
C ARG A 89 -11.65 14.23 -44.59
N ASP A 90 -10.52 13.58 -44.80
CA ASP A 90 -9.98 12.58 -43.86
C ASP A 90 -9.68 13.23 -42.49
N GLY A 91 -9.18 14.47 -42.47
CA GLY A 91 -8.98 15.26 -41.26
C GLY A 91 -10.30 15.58 -40.53
N LEU A 92 -11.36 15.95 -41.26
CA LEU A 92 -12.69 16.16 -40.69
C LEU A 92 -13.34 14.86 -40.19
N ASP A 93 -13.24 13.78 -40.95
CA ASP A 93 -13.75 12.45 -40.58
C ASP A 93 -13.05 11.95 -39.29
N GLN A 94 -11.73 12.19 -39.16
CA GLN A 94 -10.96 11.85 -37.96
C GLN A 94 -11.27 12.77 -36.76
N ALA A 95 -11.38 14.08 -36.98
CA ALA A 95 -11.79 15.03 -35.93
C ALA A 95 -13.18 14.68 -35.38
N ALA A 96 -14.16 14.45 -36.26
CA ALA A 96 -15.51 14.05 -35.87
C ALA A 96 -15.52 12.77 -35.01
N ARG A 97 -14.79 11.73 -35.41
CA ARG A 97 -14.68 10.47 -34.64
C ARG A 97 -14.04 10.68 -33.27
N SER A 98 -12.96 11.47 -33.22
CA SER A 98 -12.27 11.82 -31.96
C SER A 98 -13.21 12.54 -30.99
N GLN A 99 -13.96 13.52 -31.49
CA GLN A 99 -14.88 14.32 -30.69
C GLN A 99 -16.11 13.55 -30.21
N VAL A 100 -16.65 12.63 -31.01
CA VAL A 100 -17.72 11.72 -30.56
C VAL A 100 -17.21 10.80 -29.43
N ALA A 101 -16.00 10.25 -29.55
CA ALA A 101 -15.40 9.43 -28.49
C ALA A 101 -15.14 10.23 -27.20
N GLU A 102 -14.75 11.50 -27.30
CA GLU A 102 -14.60 12.42 -26.17
C GLU A 102 -15.93 12.63 -25.43
N ILE A 103 -17.03 12.85 -26.18
CA ILE A 103 -18.39 13.01 -25.64
C ILE A 103 -18.88 11.71 -24.98
N ASP A 104 -18.68 10.56 -25.60
CA ASP A 104 -19.09 9.26 -25.04
C ASP A 104 -18.32 8.92 -23.76
N SER A 105 -17.02 9.25 -23.70
CA SER A 105 -16.19 9.13 -22.49
C SER A 105 -16.68 10.03 -21.36
N PHE A 106 -17.00 11.30 -21.66
CA PHE A 106 -17.60 12.22 -20.69
C PHE A 106 -18.94 11.69 -20.18
N LYS A 107 -19.83 11.23 -21.08
CA LYS A 107 -21.13 10.69 -20.72
C LYS A 107 -21.01 9.45 -19.82
N SER A 108 -20.09 8.54 -20.15
CA SER A 108 -19.81 7.35 -19.32
C SER A 108 -19.27 7.72 -17.93
N THR A 109 -18.51 8.81 -17.83
CA THR A 109 -18.03 9.34 -16.54
C THR A 109 -19.19 9.95 -15.75
N TRP A 110 -19.94 10.87 -16.36
CA TRP A 110 -21.07 11.58 -15.77
C TRP A 110 -22.17 10.64 -15.23
N GLN A 111 -22.47 9.58 -15.97
CA GLN A 111 -23.45 8.55 -15.62
C GLN A 111 -22.84 7.36 -14.85
N GLY A 112 -21.55 7.46 -14.47
CA GLY A 112 -20.80 6.40 -13.82
C GLY A 112 -21.27 6.12 -12.38
N PRO A 113 -21.03 4.89 -11.87
CA PRO A 113 -21.47 4.48 -10.54
C PRO A 113 -20.83 5.30 -9.41
N GLU A 114 -19.65 5.88 -9.63
CA GLU A 114 -18.97 6.74 -8.66
C GLU A 114 -19.62 8.12 -8.48
N LEU A 115 -20.19 8.69 -9.55
CA LEU A 115 -20.76 10.03 -9.56
C LEU A 115 -22.25 10.03 -9.21
N LYS A 116 -22.94 8.91 -9.45
CA LYS A 116 -24.32 8.72 -9.03
C LYS A 116 -24.60 9.10 -7.56
N PRO A 117 -23.89 8.59 -6.53
CA PRO A 117 -24.14 8.98 -5.15
C PRO A 117 -23.86 10.47 -4.88
N VAL A 118 -22.91 11.09 -5.62
CA VAL A 118 -22.66 12.53 -5.54
C VAL A 118 -23.86 13.32 -6.07
N TRP A 119 -24.42 12.93 -7.21
CA TRP A 119 -25.64 13.54 -7.76
C TRP A 119 -26.85 13.33 -6.85
N ASP A 120 -27.04 12.13 -6.31
CA ASP A 120 -28.13 11.82 -5.38
C ASP A 120 -28.02 12.70 -4.10
N HIS A 121 -26.80 12.92 -3.59
CA HIS A 121 -26.54 13.83 -2.46
C HIS A 121 -26.84 15.30 -2.82
N VAL A 122 -26.35 15.79 -3.95
CA VAL A 122 -26.62 17.16 -4.43
C VAL A 122 -28.12 17.39 -4.64
N GLU A 123 -28.84 16.41 -5.20
CA GLU A 123 -30.29 16.50 -5.39
C GLU A 123 -31.04 16.53 -4.05
N SER A 124 -30.62 15.74 -3.05
CA SER A 124 -31.16 15.82 -1.68
C SER A 124 -30.98 17.21 -1.09
N ARG A 125 -29.76 17.79 -1.19
CA ARG A 125 -29.47 19.14 -0.70
C ARG A 125 -30.32 20.22 -1.37
N ILE A 126 -30.56 20.11 -2.68
CA ILE A 126 -31.42 21.05 -3.42
C ILE A 126 -32.90 20.92 -2.99
N LYS A 127 -33.36 19.70 -2.69
CA LYS A 127 -34.71 19.45 -2.14
C LYS A 127 -34.84 20.02 -0.73
N GLU A 128 -33.84 19.80 0.13
CA GLU A 128 -33.75 20.36 1.48
C GLU A 128 -33.75 21.90 1.48
N SER A 129 -33.08 22.55 0.51
CA SER A 129 -33.01 24.00 0.39
C SER A 129 -34.20 24.65 -0.34
N ASN A 130 -35.29 23.90 -0.60
CA ASN A 130 -36.44 24.34 -1.40
C ASN A 130 -36.06 24.93 -2.77
N GLY A 131 -35.01 24.39 -3.41
CA GLY A 131 -34.52 24.86 -4.71
C GLY A 131 -33.59 26.07 -4.64
N GLN A 132 -33.22 26.57 -3.46
CA GLN A 132 -32.22 27.63 -3.33
C GLN A 132 -30.82 27.06 -3.60
N ILE A 133 -30.28 27.39 -4.78
CA ILE A 133 -28.93 27.01 -5.20
C ILE A 133 -27.90 27.81 -4.37
N LEU A 134 -26.96 27.10 -3.74
CA LEU A 134 -26.04 27.67 -2.74
C LEU A 134 -24.80 28.36 -3.32
N GLN A 135 -24.55 28.29 -4.64
CA GLN A 135 -23.43 28.98 -5.29
C GLN A 135 -23.91 30.27 -5.99
N PRO A 136 -23.70 31.46 -5.40
CA PRO A 136 -24.16 32.73 -5.97
C PRO A 136 -23.26 33.27 -7.10
N THR A 137 -22.02 32.79 -7.20
CA THR A 137 -20.97 33.33 -8.10
C THR A 137 -20.78 32.55 -9.40
N GLY A 138 -21.19 31.28 -9.45
CA GLY A 138 -20.95 30.40 -10.61
C GLY A 138 -19.46 30.12 -10.88
N MET A 139 -18.61 30.18 -9.85
CA MET A 139 -17.18 29.84 -9.91
C MET A 139 -16.79 29.10 -8.62
N TRP A 140 -15.87 28.15 -8.72
CA TRP A 140 -15.29 27.49 -7.55
C TRP A 140 -14.45 28.46 -6.72
N GLU A 141 -14.62 28.41 -5.40
CA GLU A 141 -13.85 29.24 -4.45
C GLU A 141 -12.43 28.71 -4.20
N ARG A 142 -12.19 27.43 -4.50
CA ARG A 142 -10.91 26.73 -4.31
C ARG A 142 -10.65 25.72 -5.42
N ASP A 143 -9.38 25.34 -5.52
CA ASP A 143 -8.94 24.15 -6.22
C ASP A 143 -9.07 22.95 -5.27
N TYR A 144 -10.01 22.04 -5.58
CA TYR A 144 -10.30 20.87 -4.75
C TYR A 144 -9.40 19.68 -5.06
N ASP A 145 -8.73 19.66 -6.22
CA ASP A 145 -7.70 18.66 -6.52
C ASP A 145 -6.47 18.90 -5.65
N VAL A 146 -6.01 20.16 -5.54
CA VAL A 146 -4.92 20.56 -4.63
C VAL A 146 -5.29 20.29 -3.17
N LEU A 147 -6.50 20.67 -2.73
CA LEU A 147 -6.95 20.43 -1.36
C LEU A 147 -7.04 18.92 -1.03
N LEU A 148 -7.41 18.08 -2.01
CA LEU A 148 -7.44 16.63 -1.83
C LEU A 148 -6.01 16.07 -1.64
N GLU A 149 -5.05 16.53 -2.43
CA GLU A 149 -3.64 16.14 -2.29
C GLU A 149 -3.07 16.55 -0.93
N GLU A 150 -3.35 17.78 -0.48
CA GLU A 150 -2.96 18.27 0.85
C GLU A 150 -3.52 17.40 1.99
N LEU A 151 -4.81 17.05 1.94
CA LEU A 151 -5.44 16.20 2.96
C LEU A 151 -4.86 14.77 2.99
N LEU A 152 -4.67 14.15 1.82
CA LEU A 152 -4.07 12.82 1.72
C LEU A 152 -2.62 12.80 2.22
N GLN A 153 -1.85 13.85 1.92
CA GLN A 153 -0.47 13.98 2.38
C GLN A 153 -0.41 14.28 3.89
N ALA A 154 -1.36 15.03 4.44
CA ALA A 154 -1.48 15.28 5.89
C ALA A 154 -1.84 14.01 6.66
N GLU A 155 -2.82 13.22 6.19
CA GLU A 155 -3.19 11.93 6.79
C GLU A 155 -2.01 10.96 6.79
N LYS A 156 -1.30 10.84 5.66
CA LYS A 156 -0.07 10.04 5.54
C LYS A 156 1.04 10.51 6.48
N SER A 157 1.23 11.82 6.63
CA SER A 157 2.25 12.38 7.53
C SER A 157 1.92 12.10 9.00
N LYS A 158 0.64 12.23 9.39
CA LYS A 158 0.15 11.91 10.74
C LYS A 158 0.26 10.41 11.06
N GLU A 159 0.02 9.55 10.08
CA GLU A 159 0.26 8.10 10.23
C GLU A 159 1.76 7.81 10.43
N GLN A 160 2.64 8.46 9.66
CA GLN A 160 4.10 8.34 9.84
C GLN A 160 4.58 8.84 11.20
N GLU A 161 4.04 9.97 11.69
CA GLU A 161 4.31 10.51 13.01
C GLU A 161 3.89 9.53 14.12
N ARG A 162 2.66 8.99 14.04
CA ARG A 162 2.17 7.98 15.01
C ARG A 162 3.05 6.72 15.03
N LEU A 163 3.49 6.23 13.86
CA LEU A 163 4.38 5.07 13.77
C LEU A 163 5.78 5.38 14.34
N HIS A 164 6.26 6.62 14.20
CA HIS A 164 7.51 7.07 14.81
C HIS A 164 7.40 7.15 16.34
N GLU A 165 6.31 7.75 16.87
CA GLU A 165 6.02 7.79 18.31
C GLU A 165 5.92 6.37 18.91
N GLU A 166 5.30 5.42 18.20
CA GLU A 166 5.25 4.02 18.62
C GLU A 166 6.63 3.37 18.63
N GLU A 167 7.46 3.56 17.58
CA GLU A 167 8.83 3.03 17.55
C GLU A 167 9.70 3.64 18.67
N GLU A 168 9.60 4.94 18.93
CA GLU A 168 10.32 5.62 20.02
C GLU A 168 9.87 5.12 21.40
N ALA A 169 8.55 4.97 21.63
CA ALA A 169 8.02 4.42 22.87
C ALA A 169 8.51 2.99 23.12
N GLU A 170 8.57 2.14 22.08
CA GLU A 170 9.15 0.80 22.19
C GLU A 170 10.67 0.82 22.42
N ARG A 171 11.40 1.73 21.76
CA ARG A 171 12.85 1.92 21.94
C ARG A 171 13.16 2.32 23.38
N THR A 172 12.42 3.28 23.94
CA THR A 172 12.54 3.67 25.36
C THR A 172 12.17 2.51 26.27
N LYS A 173 11.07 1.78 26.05
CA LYS A 173 10.70 0.61 26.88
C LYS A 173 11.83 -0.43 26.93
N VAL A 174 12.45 -0.76 25.80
CA VAL A 174 13.54 -1.75 25.73
C VAL A 174 14.82 -1.22 26.38
N GLN A 175 15.15 0.07 26.22
CA GLN A 175 16.34 0.67 26.85
C GLN A 175 16.19 0.87 28.37
N SER A 176 14.98 1.08 28.87
CA SER A 176 14.67 1.23 30.30
C SER A 176 14.47 -0.09 31.06
N SER A 177 14.50 -1.24 30.38
CA SER A 177 14.34 -2.55 31.02
C SER A 177 15.47 -2.84 32.03
N GLU A 178 15.10 -3.15 33.27
CA GLU A 178 16.06 -3.54 34.31
C GLU A 178 16.88 -4.77 33.85
N GLY A 179 18.19 -4.74 34.09
CA GLY A 179 19.14 -5.76 33.62
C GLY A 179 19.55 -5.67 32.13
N GLY A 180 18.92 -4.79 31.35
CA GLY A 180 19.35 -4.42 30.00
C GLY A 180 19.55 -5.60 29.03
N TRP A 181 20.57 -5.50 28.17
CA TRP A 181 20.81 -6.48 27.10
C TRP A 181 21.14 -7.90 27.58
N GLN A 182 21.64 -8.05 28.82
CA GLN A 182 22.03 -9.36 29.35
C GLN A 182 20.81 -10.22 29.65
N VAL A 183 19.73 -9.62 30.17
CA VAL A 183 18.44 -10.31 30.41
C VAL A 183 17.81 -10.78 29.10
N VAL A 184 17.89 -9.98 28.04
CA VAL A 184 17.40 -10.37 26.69
C VAL A 184 18.16 -11.60 26.17
N VAL A 185 19.49 -11.62 26.32
CA VAL A 185 20.32 -12.76 25.93
C VAL A 185 20.03 -14.01 26.76
N GLU A 186 19.79 -13.87 28.07
CA GLU A 186 19.47 -15.00 28.95
C GLU A 186 18.10 -15.58 28.67
N SER A 187 17.08 -14.73 28.48
CA SER A 187 15.75 -15.14 28.02
C SER A 187 15.85 -15.91 26.69
N PHE A 188 16.61 -15.41 25.72
CA PHE A 188 16.84 -16.12 24.46
C PHE A 188 17.48 -17.51 24.66
N ILE A 189 18.50 -17.62 25.52
CA ILE A 189 19.19 -18.89 25.81
C ILE A 189 18.22 -19.89 26.47
N GLN A 190 17.36 -19.44 27.38
CA GLN A 190 16.37 -20.29 28.06
C GLN A 190 15.36 -20.92 27.08
N ARG A 191 15.06 -20.27 25.95
CA ARG A 191 14.19 -20.84 24.89
C ARG A 191 14.82 -22.04 24.15
N ASN A 192 16.12 -22.29 24.33
CA ASN A 192 16.85 -23.47 23.82
C ASN A 192 16.60 -23.77 22.32
N VAL A 193 16.75 -22.74 21.46
CA VAL A 193 16.43 -22.84 20.03
C VAL A 193 17.32 -23.88 19.32
N PRO A 194 16.75 -24.92 18.67
CA PRO A 194 17.54 -26.00 18.07
C PRO A 194 18.57 -25.53 17.04
N GLY A 195 19.82 -25.96 17.22
CA GLY A 195 20.93 -25.65 16.31
C GLY A 195 21.54 -24.25 16.50
N VAL A 196 20.99 -23.39 17.35
CA VAL A 196 21.58 -22.10 17.72
C VAL A 196 22.39 -22.26 19.00
N ARG A 197 23.59 -21.66 19.07
CA ARG A 197 24.37 -21.54 20.31
C ARG A 197 24.80 -20.09 20.50
N VAL A 198 24.77 -19.63 21.74
CA VAL A 198 25.11 -18.24 22.10
C VAL A 198 26.32 -18.24 23.02
N ILE A 199 27.31 -17.41 22.69
CA ILE A 199 28.59 -17.27 23.40
C ILE A 199 28.71 -15.79 23.80
N LYS A 200 28.57 -15.50 25.10
CA LYS A 200 28.74 -14.15 25.65
C LYS A 200 30.21 -13.72 25.55
N GLY A 201 30.46 -12.52 25.04
CA GLY A 201 31.80 -11.92 25.03
C GLY A 201 32.24 -11.51 26.44
N GLN A 202 33.56 -11.47 26.68
CA GLN A 202 34.13 -10.91 27.91
C GLN A 202 34.46 -9.42 27.68
N GLY A 203 33.55 -8.53 28.08
CA GLY A 203 33.78 -7.07 28.02
C GLY A 203 32.56 -6.27 27.57
N ALA A 204 32.81 -5.28 26.69
CA ALA A 204 31.81 -4.45 26.02
C ALA A 204 30.65 -5.27 25.40
N PRO A 205 29.44 -4.71 25.18
CA PRO A 205 28.26 -5.44 24.73
C PRO A 205 28.53 -6.19 23.42
N SER A 206 28.88 -7.47 23.55
CA SER A 206 29.39 -8.30 22.47
C SER A 206 28.95 -9.75 22.67
N LEU A 207 28.55 -10.37 21.57
CA LEU A 207 27.95 -11.70 21.55
C LEU A 207 28.40 -12.42 20.28
N ALA A 208 28.66 -13.72 20.36
CA ALA A 208 28.78 -14.57 19.18
C ALA A 208 27.64 -15.59 19.14
N ILE A 209 27.02 -15.75 17.97
CA ILE A 209 25.94 -16.71 17.74
C ILE A 209 26.39 -17.70 16.67
N ALA A 210 26.49 -18.97 17.05
CA ALA A 210 26.85 -20.06 16.16
C ALA A 210 25.60 -20.81 15.69
N LEU A 211 25.35 -20.76 14.38
CA LEU A 211 24.32 -21.56 13.70
C LEU A 211 24.92 -22.91 13.30
N SER A 212 24.77 -23.89 14.18
CA SER A 212 25.49 -25.17 14.15
C SER A 212 25.23 -25.98 12.87
N LYS A 213 23.97 -26.01 12.39
CA LYS A 213 23.59 -26.72 11.15
C LYS A 213 24.05 -25.97 9.88
N ALA A 214 24.11 -24.64 9.94
CA ALA A 214 24.59 -23.81 8.84
C ALA A 214 26.13 -23.87 8.72
N GLY A 215 26.84 -23.91 9.86
CA GLY A 215 28.30 -23.80 9.94
C GLY A 215 28.77 -22.34 9.86
N ILE A 216 28.00 -21.42 10.45
CA ILE A 216 28.19 -19.96 10.42
C ILE A 216 28.26 -19.44 11.87
N ILE A 217 29.12 -18.46 12.11
CA ILE A 217 29.21 -17.73 13.38
C ILE A 217 29.08 -16.23 13.09
N PHE A 218 28.08 -15.60 13.70
CA PHE A 218 27.89 -14.15 13.66
C PHE A 218 28.41 -13.53 14.95
N HIS A 219 29.17 -12.44 14.83
CA HIS A 219 29.56 -11.58 15.93
C HIS A 219 28.64 -10.36 15.93
N ILE A 220 28.08 -10.06 17.09
CA ILE A 220 27.19 -8.92 17.33
C ILE A 220 27.91 -7.98 18.27
N GLU A 221 28.02 -6.71 17.90
CA GLU A 221 28.68 -5.66 18.68
C GLU A 221 27.69 -4.50 18.88
N GLY A 222 27.51 -4.08 20.14
CA GLY A 222 26.64 -2.97 20.51
C GLY A 222 27.35 -1.64 20.32
N VAL A 223 26.91 -0.87 19.31
CA VAL A 223 27.39 0.48 19.03
C VAL A 223 26.73 1.46 20.02
N LYS A 224 27.55 2.29 20.65
CA LYS A 224 27.11 3.39 21.52
C LYS A 224 27.27 4.71 20.78
N GLU A 225 26.22 5.53 20.82
CA GLU A 225 26.18 6.84 20.15
C GLU A 225 26.70 7.97 21.06
N ASN A 226 26.80 7.73 22.37
CA ASN A 226 27.37 8.61 23.40
C ASN A 226 27.96 7.76 24.54
N ASP A 227 28.64 8.38 25.52
CA ASP A 227 29.14 7.75 26.77
C ASP A 227 28.05 7.18 27.70
N GLY A 228 26.80 7.12 27.25
CA GLY A 228 25.69 6.53 27.98
C GLY A 228 25.81 5.02 28.20
N PRO A 229 25.04 4.45 29.15
CA PRO A 229 25.03 3.02 29.41
C PRO A 229 24.31 2.23 28.30
N ALA A 230 23.36 2.84 27.59
CA ALA A 230 22.51 2.19 26.60
C ALA A 230 23.23 1.94 25.25
N VAL A 231 22.84 0.87 24.56
CA VAL A 231 23.27 0.56 23.18
C VAL A 231 22.30 1.24 22.21
N ALA A 232 22.84 1.93 21.21
CA ALA A 232 22.07 2.67 20.20
C ALA A 232 21.70 1.80 19.00
N GLU A 233 22.65 1.01 18.50
CA GLU A 233 22.50 0.08 17.36
C GLU A 233 23.30 -1.22 17.63
N TRP A 234 22.77 -2.36 17.20
CA TRP A 234 23.53 -3.62 17.18
C TRP A 234 24.05 -3.91 15.77
N HIS A 235 25.37 -3.91 15.60
CA HIS A 235 26.03 -4.24 14.34
C HIS A 235 26.35 -5.74 14.28
N VAL A 236 26.22 -6.36 13.10
CA VAL A 236 26.55 -7.77 12.88
C VAL A 236 27.70 -7.92 11.90
N SER A 237 28.69 -8.74 12.25
CA SER A 237 29.76 -9.17 11.35
C SER A 237 29.86 -10.70 11.27
N SER A 238 30.17 -11.23 10.09
CA SER A 238 30.60 -12.63 9.94
C SER A 238 32.14 -12.66 9.97
N ARG A 239 32.73 -13.28 10.99
CA ARG A 239 34.15 -13.62 10.99
C ARG A 239 34.30 -15.09 10.64
N ALA A 240 34.69 -15.35 9.40
CA ALA A 240 35.15 -16.68 9.03
C ALA A 240 36.42 -17.04 9.86
N PRO A 241 36.61 -18.32 10.24
CA PRO A 241 37.83 -18.75 10.92
C PRO A 241 39.10 -18.42 10.12
N PRO A 242 40.26 -18.21 10.77
CA PRO A 242 41.52 -17.93 10.09
C PRO A 242 41.79 -18.94 8.97
N GLY A 243 42.02 -18.45 7.75
CA GLY A 243 42.23 -19.27 6.55
C GLY A 243 40.97 -19.62 5.74
N ARG A 244 39.76 -19.26 6.18
CA ARG A 244 38.52 -19.34 5.38
C ARG A 244 38.06 -17.95 4.94
N VAL A 245 37.67 -17.82 3.68
CA VAL A 245 36.97 -16.62 3.18
C VAL A 245 35.48 -16.75 3.47
N PRO A 246 34.78 -15.70 3.95
CA PRO A 246 33.33 -15.72 4.11
C PRO A 246 32.60 -16.10 2.81
N THR A 247 31.59 -16.95 2.91
CA THR A 247 30.84 -17.38 1.70
C THR A 247 29.92 -16.27 1.20
N LYS A 248 29.56 -16.29 -0.09
CA LYS A 248 28.57 -15.34 -0.65
C LYS A 248 27.26 -15.36 0.15
N MET A 249 26.85 -16.54 0.61
CA MET A 249 25.66 -16.72 1.46
C MET A 249 25.82 -16.03 2.83
N GLU A 250 26.96 -16.20 3.51
CA GLU A 250 27.24 -15.49 4.78
C GLU A 250 27.22 -13.97 4.61
N ASN A 251 27.79 -13.47 3.51
CA ASN A 251 27.78 -12.04 3.21
C ASN A 251 26.35 -11.53 2.98
N SER A 252 25.53 -12.20 2.16
CA SER A 252 24.13 -11.82 1.92
C SER A 252 23.24 -11.93 3.18
N ILE A 253 23.55 -12.83 4.11
CA ILE A 253 22.87 -12.85 5.43
C ILE A 253 23.32 -11.68 6.28
N THR A 254 24.64 -11.40 6.35
CA THR A 254 25.19 -10.29 7.14
C THR A 254 24.66 -8.93 6.64
N GLU A 255 24.54 -8.77 5.32
CA GLU A 255 23.91 -7.62 4.68
C GLU A 255 22.43 -7.49 5.07
N CYS A 256 21.66 -8.58 4.98
CA CYS A 256 20.25 -8.60 5.42
C CYS A 256 20.07 -8.32 6.92
N LEU A 257 20.99 -8.79 7.76
CA LEU A 257 20.98 -8.54 9.21
C LEU A 257 21.33 -7.08 9.54
N ASN A 258 22.18 -6.42 8.75
CA ASN A 258 22.53 -5.01 8.96
C ASN A 258 21.58 -4.01 8.28
N SER A 259 20.83 -4.42 7.27
CA SER A 259 19.78 -3.60 6.63
C SER A 259 18.39 -3.73 7.28
N ARG A 260 18.28 -4.49 8.38
CA ARG A 260 17.04 -4.69 9.14
C ARG A 260 16.44 -3.40 9.70
N SER A 261 15.12 -3.38 9.87
CA SER A 261 14.40 -2.44 10.74
C SER A 261 14.73 -2.68 12.22
N ARG A 262 14.40 -1.73 13.10
CA ARG A 262 14.57 -1.85 14.57
C ARG A 262 16.00 -2.23 14.99
N LYS A 263 17.02 -1.56 14.44
CA LYS A 263 18.41 -1.94 14.70
C LYS A 263 18.84 -1.84 16.17
N TRP A 264 18.12 -1.06 16.96
CA TRP A 264 18.26 -0.90 18.42
C TRP A 264 17.76 -2.13 19.20
N ASP A 265 16.89 -2.96 18.62
CA ASP A 265 16.23 -4.09 19.28
C ASP A 265 17.07 -5.37 19.18
N LEU A 266 17.65 -5.80 20.32
CA LEU A 266 18.41 -7.03 20.39
C LEU A 266 17.52 -8.27 20.26
N ALA A 267 16.32 -8.29 20.85
CA ALA A 267 15.44 -9.46 20.81
C ALA A 267 15.03 -9.77 19.36
N PHE A 268 14.64 -8.73 18.63
CA PHE A 268 14.37 -8.80 17.19
C PHE A 268 15.57 -9.35 16.39
N LEU A 269 16.79 -8.87 16.67
CA LEU A 269 18.00 -9.37 16.01
C LEU A 269 18.28 -10.85 16.33
N LEU A 270 18.14 -11.27 17.58
CA LEU A 270 18.36 -12.65 17.99
C LEU A 270 17.36 -13.60 17.32
N ASP A 271 16.09 -13.21 17.25
CA ASP A 271 15.04 -13.95 16.53
C ASP A 271 15.32 -14.01 15.02
N MET A 272 15.70 -12.88 14.41
CA MET A 272 16.08 -12.81 13.00
C MET A 272 17.26 -13.74 12.68
N ILE A 273 18.30 -13.77 13.52
CA ILE A 273 19.42 -14.71 13.37
C ILE A 273 18.96 -16.16 13.55
N SER A 274 18.08 -16.44 14.52
CA SER A 274 17.56 -17.78 14.77
C SER A 274 16.79 -18.35 13.57
N SER A 275 16.13 -17.50 12.77
CA SER A 275 15.42 -17.90 11.54
C SER A 275 16.34 -18.45 10.42
N TYR A 276 17.66 -18.37 10.60
CA TYR A 276 18.65 -18.99 9.71
C TYR A 276 19.19 -20.34 10.22
N ALA A 277 18.76 -20.82 11.40
CA ALA A 277 19.24 -22.08 11.99
C ALA A 277 19.06 -23.28 11.04
N ASP A 278 17.95 -23.31 10.31
CA ASP A 278 17.58 -24.37 9.36
C ASP A 278 17.65 -23.93 7.88
N LEU A 279 18.46 -22.92 7.55
CA LEU A 279 18.55 -22.29 6.23
C LEU A 279 18.74 -23.28 5.04
N LYS A 280 19.37 -24.43 5.27
CA LYS A 280 19.57 -25.48 4.23
C LYS A 280 18.30 -26.30 3.94
N GLN A 281 17.24 -26.09 4.69
CA GLN A 281 15.93 -26.74 4.57
C GLN A 281 14.78 -25.73 4.39
N THR A 282 14.97 -24.47 4.79
CA THR A 282 13.96 -23.41 4.62
C THR A 282 13.72 -23.07 3.15
N THR A 283 12.47 -23.23 2.68
CA THR A 283 12.03 -22.80 1.34
C THR A 283 11.63 -21.32 1.31
N CYS A 284 11.76 -20.68 0.15
CA CYS A 284 11.27 -19.32 -0.08
C CYS A 284 9.73 -19.27 -0.07
N VAL A 285 9.13 -18.38 0.72
CA VAL A 285 7.67 -18.29 0.90
C VAL A 285 6.93 -17.92 -0.40
N LYS A 286 7.50 -17.03 -1.23
CA LYS A 286 6.84 -16.62 -2.50
C LYS A 286 6.88 -17.68 -3.61
N CYS A 287 7.92 -18.51 -3.68
CA CYS A 287 8.12 -19.45 -4.80
C CYS A 287 8.14 -20.93 -4.41
N ASN A 288 8.06 -21.24 -3.11
CA ASN A 288 8.08 -22.58 -2.51
C ASN A 288 9.27 -23.46 -2.92
N LYS A 289 10.40 -22.84 -3.31
CA LYS A 289 11.64 -23.54 -3.67
C LYS A 289 12.74 -23.27 -2.65
N LEU A 290 13.61 -24.26 -2.44
CA LEU A 290 14.82 -24.12 -1.63
C LEU A 290 15.85 -23.22 -2.34
N THR A 291 16.04 -23.39 -3.65
CA THR A 291 16.96 -22.58 -4.44
C THR A 291 16.26 -21.83 -5.57
N ASN A 292 16.75 -20.63 -5.89
CA ASN A 292 16.35 -19.91 -7.10
C ASN A 292 17.08 -20.44 -8.35
N ASN A 293 16.79 -19.87 -9.51
CA ASN A 293 17.41 -20.25 -10.80
C ASN A 293 18.95 -20.09 -10.82
N SER A 294 19.53 -19.34 -9.88
CA SER A 294 20.98 -19.16 -9.71
C SER A 294 21.57 -20.01 -8.58
N ALA A 295 20.85 -21.06 -8.15
CA ALA A 295 21.21 -21.97 -7.05
C ALA A 295 21.41 -21.30 -5.67
N GLN A 296 20.82 -20.12 -5.45
CA GLN A 296 20.94 -19.37 -4.18
C GLN A 296 19.80 -19.76 -3.22
N LEU A 297 20.14 -19.94 -1.94
CA LEU A 297 19.19 -20.17 -0.84
C LEU A 297 18.45 -18.87 -0.46
N PRO A 298 17.29 -18.92 0.21
CA PRO A 298 16.56 -17.73 0.63
C PRO A 298 17.27 -17.06 1.80
N THR A 299 18.19 -16.13 1.52
CA THR A 299 18.97 -15.39 2.52
C THR A 299 18.27 -14.14 3.04
N ILE A 300 17.20 -13.66 2.39
CA ILE A 300 16.44 -12.50 2.86
C ILE A 300 15.47 -12.97 3.95
N ARG A 301 15.27 -12.11 4.96
CA ARG A 301 14.27 -12.27 6.03
C ARG A 301 13.41 -11.01 6.12
N ARG A 302 12.09 -11.19 6.05
CA ARG A 302 11.10 -10.12 6.26
C ARG A 302 10.29 -10.45 7.51
N ALA A 303 10.21 -9.52 8.45
CA ALA A 303 9.36 -9.71 9.64
C ALA A 303 7.89 -9.84 9.20
N GLN A 304 7.18 -10.81 9.77
CA GLN A 304 5.75 -10.97 9.53
C GLN A 304 4.97 -9.86 10.26
N SER A 305 4.02 -9.22 9.58
CA SER A 305 3.21 -8.12 10.15
C SER A 305 2.17 -8.60 11.18
N THR A 306 2.00 -9.92 11.35
CA THR A 306 0.96 -10.52 12.19
C THR A 306 1.37 -10.59 13.66
N GLN A 307 0.88 -9.57 14.39
CA GLN A 307 0.72 -9.44 15.84
C GLN A 307 1.97 -9.20 16.71
N PRO A 308 1.92 -8.19 17.59
CA PRO A 308 2.64 -8.26 18.85
C PRO A 308 1.99 -9.33 19.72
N SER A 309 2.70 -10.45 19.93
CA SER A 309 2.39 -11.36 21.03
C SER A 309 2.30 -10.54 22.33
N GLN A 310 1.13 -10.51 22.97
CA GLN A 310 0.97 -9.92 24.31
C GLN A 310 1.64 -10.76 25.41
N GLN A 311 2.18 -11.94 25.08
CA GLN A 311 3.02 -12.71 25.98
C GLN A 311 4.46 -12.23 25.85
N GLU A 312 5.03 -11.76 26.97
CA GLU A 312 6.47 -11.67 27.15
C GLU A 312 7.01 -13.08 27.47
N PRO A 313 8.13 -13.53 26.85
CA PRO A 313 8.96 -12.80 25.89
C PRO A 313 8.31 -12.70 24.51
N ARG A 314 8.34 -11.50 23.91
CA ARG A 314 7.97 -11.32 22.50
C ARG A 314 8.86 -12.19 21.61
N VAL A 315 8.28 -12.84 20.61
CA VAL A 315 8.99 -13.65 19.61
C VAL A 315 8.60 -13.16 18.22
N PHE A 316 9.58 -12.83 17.40
CA PHE A 316 9.38 -12.34 16.03
C PHE A 316 9.50 -13.48 15.00
N ALA A 317 8.50 -13.59 14.12
CA ALA A 317 8.51 -14.52 13.00
C ALA A 317 8.98 -13.84 11.71
N PHE A 318 9.71 -14.58 10.86
CA PHE A 318 10.32 -14.04 9.64
C PHE A 318 10.09 -14.93 8.42
N ASP A 319 9.59 -14.34 7.34
CA ASP A 319 9.48 -14.99 6.03
C ASP A 319 10.85 -15.11 5.37
N ALA A 320 11.17 -16.31 4.91
CA ALA A 320 12.37 -16.58 4.11
C ALA A 320 12.12 -16.26 2.63
N LEU A 321 12.98 -15.43 2.03
CA LEU A 321 12.86 -15.00 0.63
C LEU A 321 14.20 -15.11 -0.12
N HIS A 322 14.16 -15.47 -1.40
CA HIS A 322 15.29 -15.23 -2.31
C HIS A 322 15.42 -13.73 -2.60
N SER A 323 16.61 -13.27 -2.98
CA SER A 323 16.84 -11.88 -3.43
C SER A 323 15.92 -11.46 -4.58
N SER A 324 15.73 -12.34 -5.56
CA SER A 324 14.78 -12.20 -6.68
C SER A 324 13.30 -12.30 -6.28
N CYS A 325 13.01 -12.50 -5.00
CA CYS A 325 11.67 -12.68 -4.44
C CYS A 325 11.40 -11.76 -3.25
N ALA A 326 12.28 -10.81 -2.92
CA ALA A 326 11.99 -9.74 -1.96
C ALA A 326 10.75 -8.95 -2.41
#